data_AF-A0A2D6X847-F1
#
_entry.id   AF-A0A2D6X847-F1
#
_cell.length_a   1.000
_cell.length_b   1.000
_cell.length_c   1.000
_cell.angle_alpha   90.00
_cell.angle_beta   90.00
_cell.angle_gamma   90.00
#
_symmetry.space_group_name_H-M   'P 1'
#
loop_
_entity.id
_entity.type
_entity.pdbx_description
1 polymer ?
#
loop_
_entity_poly.entity_id
_entity_poly.type
_entity_poly.pdbx_seq_one_letter_code
_entity_poly.pdbx_strand_id
1 'polypeptide(L)'
;METLTTARGRVQSEALNAWIKLGQKGTIEVITGLGKTKIAMSAIKLLPKDSKILFLAEVKDRELELEREQEKWGVKDWDITFSCYQSAYKWKDTEWDFVIADEIHDSLTPVYSRFYRNNKYDSIMGLSATIDEKAVVEEI
;
A
#
# COMPACT_ATOMS: atom_id res chain seq x y z
N MET A 1 22.50 8.30 -8.36
CA MET A 1 21.31 9.15 -8.54
C MET A 1 20.72 8.81 -9.89
N GLU A 2 19.60 8.08 -9.92
CA GLU A 2 18.88 7.84 -11.15
C GLU A 2 18.24 9.17 -11.58
N THR A 3 18.65 9.71 -12.72
CA THR A 3 18.09 10.93 -13.30
C THR A 3 16.58 10.79 -13.48
N LEU A 4 15.79 11.67 -12.86
CA LEU A 4 14.33 11.75 -13.02
C LEU A 4 13.98 12.32 -14.40
N THR A 5 14.19 11.54 -15.46
CA THR A 5 14.13 12.05 -16.84
C THR A 5 12.71 12.04 -17.45
N THR A 6 11.70 11.51 -16.74
CA THR A 6 10.33 11.41 -17.27
C THR A 6 9.30 12.09 -16.37
N ALA A 7 8.28 12.71 -16.97
CA ALA A 7 7.15 13.29 -16.24
C ALA A 7 6.50 12.28 -15.29
N ARG A 8 6.40 11.01 -15.72
CA ARG A 8 5.92 9.89 -14.89
C ARG A 8 6.76 9.70 -13.62
N GLY A 9 8.09 9.66 -13.74
CA GLY A 9 8.98 9.52 -12.60
C GLY A 9 8.86 10.67 -11.62
N ARG A 10 8.70 11.90 -12.12
CA ARG A 10 8.51 13.09 -11.29
C ARG A 10 7.26 12.99 -10.42
N VAL A 11 6.11 12.63 -11.01
CA VAL A 11 4.84 12.50 -10.26
C VAL A 11 4.93 11.38 -9.22
N GLN A 12 5.57 10.26 -9.54
CA GLN A 12 5.80 9.17 -8.58
C GLN A 12 6.62 9.63 -7.37
N SER A 13 7.69 10.39 -7.61
CA SER A 13 8.52 10.94 -6.54
C SER A 13 7.80 12.02 -5.74
N GLU A 14 7.03 12.90 -6.39
CA GLU A 14 6.22 13.92 -5.71
C GLU A 14 5.18 13.27 -4.78
N ALA A 15 4.48 12.23 -5.25
CA ALA A 15 3.50 11.49 -4.46
C ALA A 15 4.14 10.78 -3.25
N LEU A 16 5.28 10.10 -3.45
CA LEU A 16 6.02 9.46 -2.35
C LEU A 16 6.48 10.50 -1.32
N ASN A 17 7.05 11.61 -1.77
CA ASN A 17 7.54 12.68 -0.89
C ASN A 17 6.40 13.34 -0.12
N ALA A 18 5.23 13.51 -0.72
CA ALA A 18 4.05 14.04 -0.05
C ALA A 18 3.60 13.08 1.07
N TRP A 19 3.53 11.78 0.80
CA TRP A 19 3.19 10.76 1.80
C TRP A 19 4.20 10.71 2.97
N ILE A 20 5.50 10.80 2.68
CA ILE A 20 6.56 10.88 3.71
C ILE A 20 6.37 12.12 4.58
N LYS A 21 6.12 13.29 3.98
CA LYS A 21 5.92 14.56 4.70
C LYS A 21 4.70 14.55 5.63
N LEU A 22 3.71 13.73 5.34
CA LEU A 22 2.51 13.53 6.17
C LEU A 22 2.70 12.48 7.28
N GLY A 23 3.95 12.06 7.53
CA GLY A 23 4.25 11.06 8.56
C GLY A 23 3.87 9.63 8.15
N GLN A 24 3.91 9.34 6.85
CA GLN A 24 3.79 7.97 6.32
C GLN A 24 2.42 7.31 6.59
N LYS A 25 1.38 8.13 6.71
CA LYS A 25 -0.01 7.69 6.90
C LYS A 25 -0.93 8.43 5.93
N GLY A 26 -1.48 7.72 4.97
CA GLY A 26 -2.44 8.30 4.03
C GLY A 26 -2.62 7.49 2.76
N THR A 27 -3.46 8.01 1.87
CA THR A 27 -3.75 7.41 0.56
C THR A 27 -3.14 8.26 -0.54
N ILE A 28 -2.50 7.61 -1.51
CA ILE A 28 -2.03 8.22 -2.76
C ILE A 28 -3.05 7.89 -3.86
N GLU A 29 -3.72 8.93 -4.34
CA GLU A 29 -4.62 8.85 -5.49
C GLU A 29 -3.88 9.22 -6.77
N VAL A 30 -3.75 8.26 -7.69
CA VAL A 30 -3.13 8.48 -9.00
C VAL A 30 -3.77 7.60 -10.06
N ILE A 31 -3.86 8.12 -11.29
CA ILE A 31 -4.46 7.40 -12.42
C ILE A 31 -3.85 6.00 -12.64
N THR A 32 -4.68 5.08 -13.14
CA THR A 32 -4.24 3.74 -13.55
C THR A 32 -3.11 3.82 -14.57
N GLY A 33 -2.14 2.91 -14.47
CA GLY A 33 -0.98 2.89 -15.35
C GLY A 33 0.14 3.87 -14.96
N LEU A 34 -0.09 4.83 -14.05
CA LEU A 34 0.99 5.71 -13.57
C LEU A 34 2.06 4.92 -12.80
N GLY A 35 1.69 3.83 -12.11
CA GLY A 35 2.61 2.93 -11.43
C GLY A 35 2.54 3.03 -9.91
N LYS A 36 1.34 2.79 -9.34
CA LYS A 36 1.07 2.72 -7.90
C LYS A 36 2.02 1.74 -7.20
N THR A 37 2.19 0.54 -7.74
CA THR A 37 3.09 -0.47 -7.20
C THR A 37 4.54 0.01 -7.13
N LYS A 38 5.04 0.74 -8.14
CA LYS A 38 6.39 1.30 -8.11
C LYS A 38 6.57 2.32 -6.96
N ILE A 39 5.54 3.12 -6.67
CA ILE A 39 5.56 4.05 -5.53
C ILE A 39 5.69 3.25 -4.22
N ALA A 40 4.87 2.21 -4.04
CA ALA A 40 4.95 1.32 -2.87
C ALA A 40 6.32 0.62 -2.75
N MET A 41 6.86 0.07 -3.84
CA MET A 41 8.19 -0.56 -3.82
C MET A 41 9.29 0.46 -3.48
N SER A 42 9.14 1.72 -3.91
CA SER A 42 10.07 2.79 -3.55
C SER A 42 9.96 3.16 -2.07
N ALA A 43 8.76 3.10 -1.48
CA ALA A 43 8.58 3.30 -0.04
C ALA A 43 9.19 2.16 0.79
N ILE A 44 9.05 0.90 0.35
CA ILE A 44 9.65 -0.27 1.02
C ILE A 44 11.17 -0.12 1.15
N LYS A 45 11.84 0.40 0.12
CA LYS A 45 13.30 0.64 0.15
C LYS A 45 13.78 1.61 1.23
N LEU A 46 12.88 2.39 1.83
CA LEU A 46 13.19 3.31 2.91
C LEU A 46 13.17 2.62 4.29
N LEU A 47 12.67 1.39 4.37
CA LEU A 47 12.50 0.64 5.61
C LEU A 47 13.71 -0.29 5.87
N PRO A 48 14.02 -0.58 7.15
CA PRO A 48 14.91 -1.69 7.52
C PRO A 48 14.52 -3.01 6.84
N LYS A 49 15.50 -3.87 6.53
CA LYS A 49 15.28 -5.13 5.80
C LYS A 49 14.42 -6.15 6.57
N ASP A 50 14.46 -6.07 7.89
CA ASP A 50 13.69 -6.88 8.82
C ASP A 50 12.30 -6.31 9.15
N SER A 51 11.90 -5.21 8.49
CA SER A 51 10.57 -4.64 8.66
C SER A 51 9.48 -5.62 8.21
N LYS A 52 8.46 -5.77 9.04
CA LYS A 52 7.30 -6.61 8.78
C LYS A 52 6.29 -5.84 7.93
N ILE A 53 6.23 -6.17 6.64
CA ILE A 53 5.42 -5.46 5.66
C ILE A 53 4.21 -6.30 5.27
N LEU A 54 3.04 -5.67 5.19
CA LEU A 54 1.81 -6.29 4.70
C LEU A 54 1.36 -5.61 3.41
N PHE A 55 1.15 -6.40 2.36
CA PHE A 55 0.51 -5.98 1.13
C PHE A 55 -0.91 -6.56 1.06
N LEU A 56 -1.90 -5.68 1.04
CA LEU A 56 -3.31 -6.02 0.94
C LEU A 56 -3.85 -5.72 -0.46
N ALA A 57 -4.68 -6.62 -0.98
CA ALA A 57 -5.37 -6.45 -2.25
C ALA A 57 -6.73 -7.18 -2.29
N GLU A 58 -7.50 -6.96 -3.35
CA GLU A 58 -8.84 -7.54 -3.53
C GLU A 58 -8.83 -9.01 -4.01
N VAL A 59 -7.91 -9.38 -4.91
CA VAL A 59 -7.82 -10.73 -5.50
C VAL A 59 -6.43 -11.35 -5.36
N LYS A 60 -6.40 -12.69 -5.31
CA LYS A 60 -5.18 -13.47 -5.07
C LYS A 60 -4.16 -13.37 -6.20
N ASP A 61 -4.59 -13.15 -7.44
CA ASP A 61 -3.67 -13.01 -8.58
C ASP A 61 -2.68 -11.84 -8.40
N ARG A 62 -3.01 -10.86 -7.55
CA ARG A 62 -2.11 -9.76 -7.16
C ARG A 62 -0.86 -10.23 -6.42
N GLU A 63 -0.89 -11.41 -5.78
CA GLU A 63 0.29 -11.99 -5.11
C GLU A 63 1.41 -12.27 -6.13
N LEU A 64 1.08 -12.93 -7.24
CA LEU A 64 2.04 -13.22 -8.31
C LEU A 64 2.52 -11.94 -9.01
N GLU A 65 1.65 -10.94 -9.15
CA GLU A 65 2.05 -9.63 -9.69
C GLU A 65 3.00 -8.89 -8.73
N LEU A 66 2.72 -8.94 -7.43
CA LEU A 66 3.58 -8.38 -6.40
C LEU A 66 4.96 -9.04 -6.44
N GLU A 67 5.05 -10.36 -6.50
CA GLU A 67 6.34 -11.08 -6.63
C GLU A 67 7.16 -10.61 -7.85
N ARG A 68 6.50 -10.40 -9.00
CA ARG A 68 7.15 -9.88 -10.21
C ARG A 68 7.62 -8.44 -10.04
N GLU A 69 6.82 -7.60 -9.40
CA GLU A 69 7.19 -6.21 -9.12
C GLU A 69 8.31 -6.14 -8.07
N GLN A 70 8.33 -7.04 -7.08
CA GLN A 70 9.43 -7.17 -6.12
C GLN A 70 10.76 -7.48 -6.81
N GLU A 71 10.76 -8.42 -7.77
CA GLU A 71 11.94 -8.72 -8.59
C GLU A 71 12.37 -7.50 -9.40
N LYS A 72 11.44 -6.96 -10.17
CA LYS A 72 11.67 -5.86 -11.11
C LYS A 72 12.23 -4.62 -10.43
N TRP A 73 11.77 -4.33 -9.22
CA TRP A 73 12.20 -3.16 -8.46
C TRP A 73 13.26 -3.46 -7.40
N GLY A 74 13.73 -4.71 -7.27
CA GLY A 74 14.81 -5.08 -6.36
C GLY A 74 14.43 -4.91 -4.89
N VAL A 75 13.27 -5.42 -4.49
CA VAL A 75 12.80 -5.43 -3.08
C VAL A 75 12.53 -6.83 -2.54
N LYS A 76 12.99 -7.89 -3.22
CA LYS A 76 12.86 -9.29 -2.75
C LYS A 76 13.49 -9.58 -1.40
N ASP A 77 14.45 -8.77 -0.95
CA ASP A 77 15.11 -8.98 0.34
C ASP A 77 14.25 -8.54 1.54
N TRP A 78 13.12 -7.87 1.30
CA TRP A 78 12.17 -7.51 2.36
C TRP A 78 11.12 -8.62 2.49
N ASP A 79 10.77 -8.96 3.72
CA ASP A 79 9.70 -9.90 3.99
C ASP A 79 8.33 -9.21 3.84
N ILE A 80 7.71 -9.40 2.68
CA ILE A 80 6.41 -8.84 2.34
C ILE A 80 5.36 -9.95 2.42
N THR A 81 4.53 -9.89 3.45
CA THR A 81 3.35 -10.76 3.56
C THR A 81 2.25 -10.24 2.64
N PHE A 82 1.67 -11.12 1.81
CA PHE A 82 0.48 -10.83 1.02
C PHE A 82 -0.79 -11.35 1.72
N SER A 83 -1.90 -10.62 1.62
CA SER A 83 -3.22 -11.12 2.01
C SER A 83 -4.34 -10.42 1.26
N CYS A 84 -5.42 -11.13 0.95
CA CYS A 84 -6.60 -10.47 0.44
C CYS A 84 -7.43 -9.84 1.58
N TYR A 85 -8.17 -8.78 1.29
CA TYR A 85 -9.04 -8.11 2.28
C TYR A 85 -10.03 -9.07 2.96
N GLN A 86 -10.55 -10.06 2.22
CA GLN A 86 -11.50 -11.09 2.68
C GLN A 86 -10.91 -12.05 3.73
N SER A 87 -9.58 -12.11 3.82
CA SER A 87 -8.86 -12.86 4.84
C SER A 87 -8.44 -11.93 5.99
N ALA A 88 -7.84 -10.80 5.65
CA ALA A 88 -7.25 -9.87 6.60
C ALA A 88 -8.27 -9.25 7.57
N TYR A 89 -9.52 -9.03 7.17
CA TYR A 89 -10.53 -8.43 8.05
C TYR A 89 -10.82 -9.23 9.33
N LYS A 90 -10.51 -10.53 9.32
CA LYS A 90 -10.70 -11.44 10.45
C LYS A 90 -9.57 -11.38 11.47
N TRP A 91 -8.42 -10.81 11.08
CA TRP A 91 -7.24 -10.74 11.92
C TRP A 91 -7.44 -9.72 13.04
N LYS A 92 -6.83 -10.01 14.18
CA LYS A 92 -6.86 -9.17 15.39
C LYS A 92 -5.49 -9.21 16.03
N ASP A 93 -5.11 -8.10 16.66
CA ASP A 93 -3.90 -7.97 17.46
C ASP A 93 -2.61 -8.30 16.69
N THR A 94 -2.63 -8.15 15.37
CA THR A 94 -1.41 -8.18 14.55
C THR A 94 -0.75 -6.81 14.52
N GLU A 95 0.57 -6.80 14.42
CA GLU A 95 1.39 -5.60 14.36
C GLU A 95 2.25 -5.64 13.08
N TRP A 96 2.40 -4.49 12.42
CA TRP A 96 3.08 -4.32 11.13
C TRP A 96 3.84 -3.00 11.11
N ASP A 97 5.05 -2.97 10.55
CA ASP A 97 5.79 -1.71 10.38
C ASP A 97 5.20 -0.89 9.23
N PHE A 98 4.73 -1.58 8.18
CA PHE A 98 4.14 -0.92 7.02
C PHE A 98 3.03 -1.74 6.38
N VAL A 99 1.86 -1.10 6.22
CA VAL A 99 0.73 -1.64 5.47
C VAL A 99 0.59 -0.91 4.14
N ILE A 100 0.55 -1.68 3.05
CA ILE A 100 0.22 -1.21 1.70
C ILE A 100 -1.17 -1.76 1.37
N ALA A 101 -2.12 -0.90 1.06
CA ALA A 101 -3.48 -1.30 0.68
C ALA A 101 -3.75 -0.91 -0.78
N ASP A 102 -3.59 -1.86 -1.69
CA ASP A 102 -3.85 -1.66 -3.11
C ASP A 102 -5.34 -1.67 -3.41
N GLU A 103 -5.78 -0.73 -4.25
CA GLU A 103 -7.20 -0.39 -4.43
C GLU A 103 -7.92 -0.25 -3.08
N ILE A 104 -7.40 0.62 -2.21
CA ILE A 104 -7.88 0.76 -0.82
C ILE A 104 -9.39 0.98 -0.73
N HIS A 105 -10.05 1.56 -1.74
CA HIS A 105 -11.51 1.71 -1.74
C HIS A 105 -12.26 0.38 -1.56
N ASP A 106 -11.72 -0.75 -2.03
CA ASP A 106 -12.32 -2.07 -1.86
C ASP A 106 -12.30 -2.55 -0.40
N SER A 107 -11.39 -2.01 0.41
CA SER A 107 -11.23 -2.34 1.83
C SER A 107 -12.12 -1.51 2.76
N LEU A 108 -12.68 -0.40 2.27
CA LEU A 108 -13.42 0.58 3.07
C LEU A 108 -14.90 0.22 3.27
N THR A 109 -15.23 -1.07 3.25
CA THR A 109 -16.56 -1.57 3.64
C THR A 109 -16.67 -1.69 5.17
N PRO A 110 -17.89 -1.74 5.74
CA PRO A 110 -18.07 -1.96 7.19
C PRO A 110 -17.44 -3.25 7.73
N VAL A 111 -17.23 -4.24 6.86
CA VAL A 111 -16.62 -5.53 7.23
C VAL A 111 -15.12 -5.48 7.04
N TYR A 112 -14.62 -5.03 5.89
CA TYR A 112 -13.19 -5.10 5.59
C TYR A 112 -12.36 -4.05 6.33
N SER A 113 -12.97 -2.91 6.66
CA SER A 113 -12.33 -1.87 7.46
C SER A 113 -11.97 -2.32 8.89
N ARG A 114 -12.52 -3.45 9.35
CA ARG A 114 -12.18 -4.07 10.64
C ARG A 114 -10.70 -4.39 10.77
N PHE A 115 -10.01 -4.69 9.66
CA PHE A 115 -8.55 -4.87 9.71
C PHE A 115 -7.87 -3.64 10.31
N TYR A 116 -8.21 -2.43 9.84
CA TYR A 116 -7.59 -1.18 10.27
C TYR A 116 -7.89 -0.82 11.74
N ARG A 117 -9.03 -1.29 12.26
CA ARG A 117 -9.47 -1.01 13.64
C ARG A 117 -8.94 -2.02 14.66
N ASN A 118 -8.73 -3.26 14.23
CA ASN A 118 -8.40 -4.38 15.13
C ASN A 118 -6.90 -4.74 15.15
N ASN A 119 -6.08 -4.09 14.33
CA ASN A 119 -4.66 -4.36 14.19
C ASN A 119 -3.87 -3.05 14.26
N LYS A 120 -2.58 -3.13 14.57
CA LYS A 120 -1.70 -1.97 14.68
C LYS A 120 -0.74 -1.91 13.51
N TYR A 121 -0.39 -0.68 13.12
CA TYR A 121 0.62 -0.43 12.13
C TYR A 121 1.27 0.95 12.32
N ASP A 122 2.57 1.02 12.08
CA ASP A 122 3.33 2.26 12.22
C ASP A 122 3.11 3.18 11.03
N SER A 123 3.11 2.62 9.82
CA SER A 123 2.85 3.33 8.56
C SER A 123 1.75 2.67 7.73
N ILE A 124 1.01 3.47 6.96
CA ILE A 124 0.02 2.97 6.01
C ILE A 124 0.02 3.79 4.71
N MET A 125 0.04 3.08 3.58
CA MET A 125 -0.11 3.65 2.25
C MET A 125 -1.31 3.01 1.56
N GLY A 126 -2.42 3.75 1.50
CA GLY A 126 -3.51 3.44 0.58
C GLY A 126 -3.09 3.79 -0.85
N LEU A 127 -3.43 2.95 -1.81
CA LEU A 127 -3.23 3.22 -3.23
C LEU A 127 -4.57 3.13 -3.94
N SER A 128 -4.88 4.13 -4.76
CA SER A 128 -6.11 4.09 -5.56
C SER A 128 -6.02 4.92 -6.83
N ALA A 129 -6.81 4.53 -7.84
CA ALA A 129 -7.11 5.39 -8.98
C ALA A 129 -8.38 6.23 -8.80
N THR A 130 -9.19 5.92 -7.79
CA THR A 130 -10.48 6.56 -7.52
C THR A 130 -10.74 6.58 -6.02
N ILE A 131 -10.75 7.76 -5.42
CA ILE A 131 -11.31 7.95 -4.08
C ILE A 131 -12.69 8.61 -4.25
N ASP A 132 -13.73 7.78 -4.32
CA ASP A 132 -15.13 8.25 -4.32
C ASP A 132 -15.52 8.72 -2.90
N GLU A 133 -16.25 9.84 -2.80
CA GLU A 133 -16.88 10.33 -1.56
C GLU A 133 -17.77 9.28 -0.86
N LYS A 134 -18.23 8.23 -1.56
CA LYS A 134 -18.99 7.09 -1.02
C LYS A 134 -18.14 6.09 -0.23
N ALA A 135 -16.82 6.24 -0.21
CA ALA A 135 -15.95 5.45 0.66
C ALA A 135 -16.03 5.93 2.13
N VAL A 136 -17.24 6.08 2.65
CA VAL A 136 -17.52 6.44 4.04
C VAL A 136 -17.77 5.14 4.80
N VAL A 137 -16.91 4.84 5.77
CA VAL A 137 -17.27 3.90 6.82
C VAL A 137 -18.06 4.70 7.85
N GLU A 138 -19.38 4.57 7.86
CA GLU A 138 -20.20 5.13 8.93
C GLU A 138 -19.69 4.59 10.28
N GLU A 139 -19.43 5.50 11.22
CA GLU A 139 -19.17 5.12 12.61
C GLU A 139 -20.48 4.56 13.19
N ILE A 140 -20.49 3.26 13.52
CA ILE A 140 -21.54 2.62 14.32
C ILE A 140 -21.15 2.74 15.79
#